data_AF-A0A1C4Z317-F1
#
_entry.id   AF-A0A1C4Z317-F1
#
_cell.length_a   1.000
_cell.length_b   1.000
_cell.length_c   1.000
_cell.angle_alpha   90.00
_cell.angle_beta   90.00
_cell.angle_gamma   90.00
#
_symmetry.space_group_name_H-M   'P 1'
#
loop_
_entity.id
_entity.type
_entity.pdbx_description
1 polymer ?
#
loop_
_entity_poly.entity_id
_entity_poly.type
_entity_poly.pdbx_seq_one_letter_code
_entity_poly.pdbx_strand_id
1 'polypeptide(L)'
;MSSAGDGPYLTLRISNGLLLVRDGVGTWLIQGAADGLVYPAGDRLVWLLPLLESTPSDVSAALPDVPVADTPLPALARFALTAWGEHWPTLALDWLDAGWPTRDLLDVLADMKDSCELSQPLRYRALRLWRASAHA
;
A
#
# COMPACT_ATOMS: atom_id res chain seq x y z
N MET A 1 -36.74 -2.10 -4.23
CA MET A 1 -35.76 -2.81 -5.09
C MET A 1 -34.98 -1.75 -5.85
N SER A 2 -33.95 -1.18 -5.24
CA SER A 2 -33.15 -0.12 -5.87
C SER A 2 -32.03 -0.77 -6.66
N SER A 3 -32.07 -0.61 -7.99
CA SER A 3 -30.88 -0.78 -8.84
C SER A 3 -29.88 0.30 -8.42
N ALA A 4 -28.77 -0.10 -7.82
CA ALA A 4 -27.69 0.79 -7.43
C ALA A 4 -26.50 0.61 -8.38
N GLY A 5 -26.35 1.58 -9.27
CA GLY A 5 -25.07 2.08 -9.77
C GLY A 5 -24.15 1.08 -10.49
N ASP A 6 -24.41 0.85 -11.77
CA ASP A 6 -23.43 0.27 -12.70
C ASP A 6 -22.63 1.44 -13.32
N GLY A 7 -21.65 1.94 -12.57
CA GLY A 7 -20.63 2.89 -13.04
C GLY A 7 -19.26 2.21 -12.98
N PRO A 8 -18.25 2.68 -13.74
CA PRO A 8 -16.99 1.95 -13.88
C PRO A 8 -16.29 1.80 -12.52
N TYR A 9 -16.36 0.58 -11.98
CA TYR A 9 -15.60 0.15 -10.83
C TYR A 9 -14.14 0.05 -11.25
N LEU A 10 -13.32 1.03 -10.86
CA LEU A 10 -11.86 0.87 -10.96
C LEU A 10 -11.48 -0.35 -10.14
N THR A 11 -10.94 -1.36 -10.80
CA THR A 11 -10.69 -2.67 -10.23
C THR A 11 -9.22 -3.02 -10.42
N LEU A 12 -8.48 -3.06 -9.32
CA LEU A 12 -7.11 -3.56 -9.29
C LEU A 12 -7.13 -4.99 -8.73
N ARG A 13 -6.57 -5.95 -9.46
CA ARG A 13 -6.47 -7.32 -8.99
C ARG A 13 -5.36 -7.45 -7.95
N ILE A 14 -5.72 -8.01 -6.79
CA ILE A 14 -4.80 -8.44 -5.75
C ILE A 14 -4.55 -9.96 -5.91
N SER A 15 -3.49 -10.48 -5.30
CA SER A 15 -3.27 -11.92 -5.14
C SER A 15 -4.45 -12.62 -4.43
N ASN A 16 -4.53 -13.94 -4.57
CA ASN A 16 -5.52 -14.80 -3.89
C ASN A 16 -7.00 -14.54 -4.25
N GLY A 17 -7.26 -13.93 -5.41
CA GLY A 17 -8.63 -13.69 -5.87
C GLY A 17 -9.33 -12.55 -5.13
N LEU A 18 -8.57 -11.62 -4.56
CA LEU A 18 -9.10 -10.38 -4.03
C LEU A 18 -9.01 -9.28 -5.09
N LEU A 19 -9.95 -8.35 -5.07
CA LEU A 19 -9.98 -7.19 -5.95
C LEU A 19 -10.05 -5.94 -5.07
N LEU A 20 -9.20 -4.96 -5.36
CA LEU A 20 -9.33 -3.61 -4.81
C LEU A 20 -10.22 -2.81 -5.76
N VAL A 21 -11.34 -2.32 -5.25
CA VAL A 21 -12.41 -1.68 -6.02
C VAL A 21 -12.68 -0.30 -5.46
N ARG A 22 -12.98 0.67 -6.31
CA ARG A 22 -13.48 1.98 -5.89
C ARG A 22 -14.99 2.08 -6.18
N ASP A 23 -15.78 2.42 -5.16
CA ASP A 23 -17.22 2.63 -5.33
C ASP A 23 -17.55 3.99 -5.98
N GLY A 24 -18.82 4.19 -6.34
CA GLY A 24 -19.29 5.43 -6.97
C GLY A 24 -19.25 6.68 -6.07
N VAL A 25 -18.95 6.53 -4.78
CA VAL A 25 -18.79 7.63 -3.82
C VAL A 25 -17.30 7.92 -3.56
N GLY A 26 -16.41 7.11 -4.13
CA GLY A 26 -14.97 7.25 -4.05
C GLY A 26 -14.29 6.42 -2.95
N THR A 27 -15.04 5.56 -2.25
CA THR A 27 -14.52 4.69 -1.19
C THR A 27 -13.77 3.49 -1.77
N TRP A 28 -12.65 3.14 -1.16
CA TRP A 28 -11.89 1.94 -1.51
C TRP A 28 -12.35 0.72 -0.73
N LEU A 29 -12.67 -0.34 -1.46
CA LEU A 29 -13.25 -1.57 -0.97
C LEU A 29 -12.43 -2.77 -1.47
N ILE A 30 -12.32 -3.81 -0.65
CA ILE A 30 -11.76 -5.10 -1.03
C ILE A 30 -12.92 -6.04 -1.28
N GLN A 31 -13.01 -6.54 -2.51
CA GLN A 31 -14.00 -7.51 -2.92
C GLN A 31 -13.35 -8.89 -3.06
N GLY A 32 -13.95 -9.91 -2.44
CA GLY A 32 -13.59 -11.30 -2.70
C GLY A 32 -14.18 -11.77 -4.03
N ALA A 33 -13.34 -12.25 -4.96
CA ALA A 33 -13.81 -12.74 -6.25
C ALA A 33 -14.62 -14.05 -6.16
N ALA A 34 -14.46 -14.80 -5.07
CA ALA A 34 -15.13 -16.10 -4.87
C ALA A 34 -16.48 -15.98 -4.14
N ASP A 35 -16.59 -15.10 -3.16
CA ASP A 35 -17.76 -14.96 -2.29
C ASP A 35 -18.56 -13.66 -2.55
N GLY A 36 -17.99 -12.72 -3.31
CA GLY A 36 -18.58 -11.41 -3.58
C GLY A 36 -18.65 -10.50 -2.36
N LEU A 37 -18.03 -10.88 -1.23
CA LEU A 37 -18.07 -10.08 -0.02
C LEU A 37 -17.18 -8.84 -0.17
N VAL A 38 -17.63 -7.74 0.42
CA VAL A 38 -17.00 -6.43 0.27
C VAL A 38 -16.64 -5.88 1.64
N TYR A 39 -15.40 -5.41 1.77
CA TYR A 39 -14.85 -4.87 3.01
C TYR A 39 -14.20 -3.51 2.77
N PRO A 40 -14.29 -2.54 3.69
CA PRO A 40 -13.50 -1.32 3.59
C PRO A 40 -12.00 -1.63 3.56
N ALA A 41 -11.28 -1.03 2.59
CA ALA A 41 -9.85 -1.31 2.40
C ALA A 41 -9.00 -0.90 3.63
N GLY A 42 -9.37 0.20 4.29
CA GLY A 42 -8.70 0.68 5.50
C GLY A 42 -8.78 -0.30 6.68
N ASP A 43 -9.84 -1.11 6.77
CA ASP A 43 -10.03 -2.06 7.86
C ASP A 43 -9.23 -3.36 7.67
N ARG A 44 -8.75 -3.61 6.43
CA ARG A 44 -8.17 -4.88 6.00
C ARG A 44 -6.87 -4.69 5.22
N LEU A 45 -6.01 -3.77 5.65
CA LEU A 45 -4.71 -3.51 5.00
C LEU A 45 -3.83 -4.76 4.84
N VAL A 46 -3.93 -5.71 5.78
CA VAL A 46 -3.24 -7.01 5.69
C VAL A 46 -3.58 -7.79 4.41
N TRP A 47 -4.80 -7.65 3.88
CA TRP A 47 -5.22 -8.30 2.63
C TRP A 47 -4.67 -7.62 1.39
N LEU A 48 -4.19 -6.38 1.53
CA LEU A 48 -3.57 -5.62 0.44
C LEU A 48 -2.05 -5.83 0.38
N LEU A 49 -1.43 -6.43 1.41
CA LEU A 49 0.02 -6.69 1.44
C LEU A 49 0.57 -7.33 0.16
N PRO A 50 -0.10 -8.32 -0.47
CA PRO A 50 0.40 -8.92 -1.71
C PRO A 50 0.52 -7.94 -2.88
N LEU A 51 -0.13 -6.76 -2.83
CA LEU A 51 0.09 -5.74 -3.86
C LEU A 51 1.54 -5.28 -3.90
N LEU A 52 2.25 -5.28 -2.76
CA LEU A 52 3.66 -4.89 -2.67
C LEU A 52 4.61 -5.84 -3.41
N GLU A 53 4.13 -7.05 -3.76
CA GLU A 53 4.89 -7.99 -4.60
C GLU A 53 4.95 -7.54 -6.06
N SER A 54 4.05 -6.64 -6.49
CA SER A 54 4.08 -6.00 -7.80
C SER A 54 4.93 -4.74 -7.79
N THR A 55 5.33 -4.23 -8.94
CA THR A 55 6.07 -2.96 -8.98
C THR A 55 5.12 -1.78 -8.75
N PRO A 56 5.59 -0.68 -8.12
CA PRO A 56 4.75 0.51 -7.94
C PRO A 56 4.26 1.10 -9.28
N SER A 57 5.04 0.93 -10.35
CA SER A 57 4.67 1.36 -11.71
C SER A 57 3.48 0.58 -12.26
N ASP A 58 3.46 -0.74 -12.07
CA ASP A 58 2.33 -1.59 -12.52
C ASP A 58 1.06 -1.24 -11.76
N VAL A 59 1.18 -1.01 -10.45
CA VAL A 59 0.04 -0.62 -9.61
C VAL A 59 -0.47 0.78 -9.96
N SER A 60 0.43 1.73 -10.27
CA SER A 60 0.06 3.07 -10.73
C SER A 60 -0.59 3.04 -12.11
N ALA A 61 -0.10 2.19 -13.03
CA ALA A 61 -0.67 2.02 -14.36
C ALA A 61 -2.09 1.42 -14.32
N ALA A 62 -2.40 0.63 -13.29
CA ALA A 62 -3.74 0.12 -13.04
C ALA A 62 -4.69 1.16 -12.41
N LEU A 63 -4.16 2.28 -11.91
CA LEU A 63 -4.90 3.37 -11.26
C LEU A 63 -4.58 4.75 -11.91
N PRO A 64 -4.68 4.90 -13.24
CA PRO A 64 -4.11 6.04 -13.96
C PRO A 64 -4.76 7.38 -13.61
N ASP A 65 -6.01 7.37 -13.16
CA ASP A 65 -6.83 8.58 -12.92
C ASP A 65 -7.08 8.85 -11.43
N VAL A 66 -6.33 8.21 -10.51
CA VAL A 66 -6.49 8.44 -9.07
C VAL A 66 -5.19 8.93 -8.45
N PRO A 67 -5.16 10.11 -7.80
CA PRO A 67 -4.01 10.55 -7.04
C PRO A 67 -3.62 9.51 -5.98
N VAL A 68 -2.34 9.19 -5.88
CA VAL A 68 -1.82 8.18 -4.94
C VAL A 68 -2.25 8.47 -3.49
N ALA A 69 -2.28 9.75 -3.09
CA ALA A 69 -2.72 10.16 -1.75
C ALA A 69 -4.18 9.79 -1.43
N ASP A 70 -5.03 9.64 -2.45
CA ASP A 70 -6.43 9.27 -2.33
C ASP A 70 -6.65 7.75 -2.41
N THR A 71 -5.58 6.96 -2.53
CA THR A 71 -5.62 5.48 -2.56
C THR A 71 -5.32 4.91 -1.16
N PRO A 72 -5.60 3.62 -0.90
CA PRO A 72 -5.17 2.99 0.35
C PRO A 72 -3.66 2.67 0.37
N LEU A 73 -2.92 2.97 -0.71
CA LEU A 73 -1.51 2.60 -0.86
C LEU A 73 -0.57 3.28 0.14
N PRO A 74 -0.75 4.57 0.53
CA PRO A 74 0.06 5.17 1.59
C PRO A 74 -0.15 4.47 2.94
N ALA A 75 -1.40 4.13 3.26
CA ALA A 75 -1.72 3.40 4.49
C ALA A 75 -1.16 1.97 4.46
N LEU A 76 -1.21 1.31 3.30
CA LEU A 76 -0.60 0.01 3.07
C LEU A 76 0.92 0.05 3.24
N ALA A 77 1.60 1.02 2.62
CA ALA A 77 3.06 1.17 2.75
C ALA A 77 3.47 1.38 4.20
N ARG A 78 2.76 2.25 4.92
CA ARG A 78 2.93 2.44 6.37
C ARG A 78 2.75 1.14 7.14
N PHE A 79 1.64 0.44 6.91
CA PHE A 79 1.33 -0.82 7.58
C PHE A 79 2.42 -1.88 7.33
N ALA A 80 2.89 -2.00 6.10
CA ALA A 80 3.91 -2.96 5.70
C ALA A 80 5.29 -2.68 6.31
N LEU A 81 5.68 -1.41 6.44
CA LEU A 81 6.92 -1.00 7.12
C LEU A 81 6.92 -1.39 8.60
N THR A 82 5.74 -1.43 9.22
CA THR A 82 5.53 -1.83 10.63
C THR A 82 5.09 -3.29 10.81
N ALA A 83 4.99 -4.04 9.71
CA ALA A 83 4.50 -5.41 9.76
C ALA A 83 5.53 -6.36 10.38
N TRP A 84 5.06 -7.52 10.82
CA TRP A 84 5.91 -8.54 11.42
C TRP A 84 6.91 -9.13 10.43
N GLY A 85 8.09 -9.47 10.95
CA GLY A 85 9.18 -10.03 10.17
C GLY A 85 9.78 -9.03 9.18
N GLU A 86 10.62 -9.52 8.29
CA GLU A 86 11.41 -8.66 7.38
C GLU A 86 10.86 -8.60 5.96
N HIS A 87 9.97 -9.53 5.59
CA HIS A 87 9.49 -9.65 4.21
C HIS A 87 8.71 -8.42 3.75
N TRP A 88 7.66 -8.04 4.47
CA TRP A 88 6.82 -6.89 4.11
C TRP A 88 7.55 -5.54 4.24
N PRO A 89 8.36 -5.29 5.30
CA PRO A 89 9.20 -4.10 5.34
C PRO A 89 10.19 -4.03 4.18
N THR A 90 10.76 -5.16 3.75
CA THR A 90 11.67 -5.20 2.60
C THR A 90 10.96 -4.75 1.32
N LEU A 91 9.79 -5.32 1.01
CA LEU A 91 9.02 -4.95 -0.18
C LEU A 91 8.56 -3.50 -0.14
N ALA A 92 8.13 -3.01 1.02
CA ALA A 92 7.77 -1.60 1.19
C ALA A 92 8.96 -0.68 0.93
N LEU A 93 10.15 -0.99 1.45
CA LEU A 93 11.36 -0.22 1.17
C LEU A 93 11.79 -0.31 -0.31
N ASP A 94 11.57 -1.45 -0.98
CA ASP A 94 11.81 -1.59 -2.42
C ASP A 94 10.93 -0.64 -3.23
N TRP A 95 9.67 -0.47 -2.85
CA TRP A 95 8.77 0.51 -3.45
C TRP A 95 9.26 1.95 -3.24
N LEU A 96 9.68 2.30 -2.02
CA LEU A 96 10.21 3.63 -1.72
C LEU A 96 11.50 3.92 -2.50
N ASP A 97 12.40 2.93 -2.62
CA ASP A 97 13.62 3.05 -3.43
C ASP A 97 13.31 3.18 -4.94
N ALA A 98 12.19 2.63 -5.41
CA ALA A 98 11.70 2.79 -6.78
C ALA A 98 11.04 4.16 -7.05
N GLY A 99 11.04 5.08 -6.08
CA GLY A 99 10.53 6.44 -6.21
C GLY A 99 9.10 6.63 -5.72
N TRP A 100 8.54 5.67 -4.97
CA TRP A 100 7.25 5.87 -4.32
C TRP A 100 7.30 6.99 -3.27
N PRO A 101 6.24 7.81 -3.11
CA PRO A 101 6.26 8.93 -2.17
C PRO A 101 6.58 8.51 -0.73
N THR A 102 7.55 9.19 -0.13
CA THR A 102 8.05 8.91 1.24
C THR A 102 7.62 9.94 2.28
N ARG A 103 7.02 11.06 1.84
CA ARG A 103 6.77 12.25 2.69
C ARG A 103 5.98 11.93 3.96
N ASP A 104 4.96 11.10 3.84
CA ASP A 104 4.06 10.74 4.94
C ASP A 104 4.55 9.53 5.77
N LEU A 105 5.76 9.05 5.48
CA LEU A 105 6.38 7.89 6.12
C LEU A 105 7.65 8.26 6.90
N LEU A 106 7.97 9.55 7.03
CA LEU A 106 9.19 10.02 7.69
C LEU A 106 9.29 9.57 9.16
N ASP A 107 8.17 9.58 9.88
CA ASP A 107 8.09 9.12 11.27
C ASP A 107 8.37 7.61 11.36
N VAL A 108 7.74 6.81 10.49
CA VAL A 108 7.93 5.35 10.46
C VAL A 108 9.35 4.98 10.08
N LEU A 109 9.92 5.66 9.08
CA LEU A 109 11.32 5.45 8.68
C LEU A 109 12.29 5.85 9.81
N ALA A 110 11.96 6.87 10.60
CA ALA A 110 12.74 7.27 11.77
C ALA A 110 12.71 6.20 12.87
N ASP A 111 11.56 5.59 13.12
CA ASP A 111 11.43 4.49 14.09
C ASP A 111 12.18 3.24 13.59
N MET A 112 12.04 2.89 12.30
CA MET A 112 12.70 1.72 11.73
C MET A 112 14.23 1.80 11.79
N LYS A 113 14.85 2.95 11.51
CA LYS A 113 16.33 3.08 11.58
C LYS A 113 16.87 2.86 13.00
N ASP A 114 16.07 3.18 14.02
CA ASP A 114 16.47 3.10 15.42
C ASP A 114 16.04 1.78 16.08
N SER A 115 15.15 1.01 15.44
CA SER A 115 14.66 -0.28 15.95
C SER A 115 15.79 -1.30 16.16
N CYS A 116 15.78 -1.96 17.32
CA CYS A 116 16.69 -3.08 17.62
C CYS A 116 16.18 -4.43 17.12
N GLU A 117 14.91 -4.53 16.70
CA GLU A 117 14.27 -5.76 16.24
C GLU A 117 14.52 -6.04 14.75
N LEU A 118 14.82 -4.99 13.97
CA LEU A 118 15.12 -5.08 12.54
C LEU A 118 16.60 -5.39 12.29
N SER A 119 16.89 -6.15 11.24
CA SER A 119 18.26 -6.36 10.81
C SER A 119 18.95 -5.07 10.38
N GLN A 120 20.28 -5.06 10.50
CA GLN A 120 21.12 -3.93 10.10
C GLN A 120 20.88 -3.46 8.65
N PRO A 121 20.70 -4.34 7.64
CA PRO A 121 20.37 -3.91 6.28
C PRO A 121 19.08 -3.09 6.19
N LEU A 122 17.99 -3.53 6.83
CA LEU A 122 16.71 -2.81 6.81
C LEU A 122 16.84 -1.44 7.49
N ARG A 123 17.47 -1.39 8.66
CA ARG A 123 17.72 -0.14 9.38
C ARG A 123 18.53 0.86 8.56
N TYR A 124 19.55 0.36 7.85
CA TYR A 124 20.38 1.20 7.00
C TYR A 124 19.61 1.75 5.79
N ARG A 125 18.75 0.93 5.16
CA ARG A 125 17.85 1.38 4.08
C ARG A 125 16.87 2.44 4.59
N ALA A 126 16.23 2.21 5.73
CA ALA A 126 15.33 3.16 6.37
C ALA A 126 16.05 4.49 6.68
N LEU A 127 17.27 4.44 7.25
CA LEU A 127 18.09 5.63 7.50
C LEU A 127 18.39 6.42 6.22
N ARG A 128 18.77 5.73 5.14
CA ARG A 128 19.08 6.35 3.84
C ARG A 128 17.84 7.08 3.30
N LEU A 129 16.69 6.41 3.27
CA LEU A 129 15.44 6.97 2.78
C LEU A 129 14.94 8.12 3.66
N TRP A 130 15.03 7.98 4.98
CA TRP A 130 14.69 9.04 5.93
C TRP A 130 15.52 10.30 5.68
N ARG A 131 16.84 10.17 5.53
CA ARG A 131 17.73 11.30 5.22
C ARG A 131 17.40 11.94 3.89
N ALA A 132 17.19 11.15 2.84
CA ALA A 132 16.84 11.67 1.52
C ALA A 132 15.53 12.46 1.56
N SER A 133 14.54 11.98 2.32
CA SER A 133 13.20 12.56 2.40
C SER A 133 13.13 13.76 3.34
N ALA A 134 13.99 13.85 4.36
CA ALA A 134 14.05 14.99 5.27
C ALA A 134 14.65 16.26 4.63
N HIS A 135 15.29 16.13 3.46
CA HIS A 135 15.92 17.23 2.73
C HIS A 135 15.28 17.50 1.36
N ALA A 136 14.18 16.83 1.03
CA ALA A 136 13.41 16.99 -0.20
C ALA A 136 12.21 17.93 0.00
#